data_AF-A0A355KXV7-F1
#
_entry.id   AF-A0A355KXV7-F1
#
_cell.length_a   1.000
_cell.length_b   1.000
_cell.length_c   1.000
_cell.angle_alpha   90.00
_cell.angle_beta   90.00
_cell.angle_gamma   90.00
#
_symmetry.space_group_name_H-M   'P 1'
#
loop_
_entity.id
_entity.type
_entity.pdbx_description
1 polymer ?
#
loop_
_entity_poly.entity_id
_entity_poly.type
_entity_poly.pdbx_seq_one_letter_code
_entity_poly.pdbx_strand_id
1 'polypeptide(L)'
;IKKVMGRTVGTGTKITVKSTLDNSVIGEYVILIYGDINGDGMITMLDSSILLSYLNKGATFTAVQKLAANVNGDRYVNFVDVRMLNNVIYKVSVI
;
A
#
# COMPACT_ATOMS: atom_id res chain seq x y z
N ILE A 1 -20.67 -13.05 -5.57
CA ILE A 1 -19.57 -13.78 -4.91
C ILE A 1 -19.30 -13.07 -3.58
N LYS A 2 -19.60 -13.70 -2.44
CA LYS A 2 -19.31 -13.10 -1.12
C LYS A 2 -17.79 -12.98 -0.98
N LYS A 3 -17.28 -11.75 -0.87
CA LYS A 3 -15.89 -11.47 -0.53
C LYS A 3 -15.62 -12.19 0.79
N VAL A 4 -14.75 -13.19 0.77
CA VAL A 4 -14.30 -13.84 2.00
C VAL A 4 -13.66 -12.72 2.82
N MET A 5 -14.25 -12.35 3.96
CA MET A 5 -13.60 -11.50 4.96
C MET A 5 -12.49 -12.31 5.64
N GLY A 6 -11.58 -12.88 4.83
CA GLY A 6 -10.27 -13.24 5.31
C GLY A 6 -9.62 -11.96 5.80
N ARG A 7 -8.84 -12.06 6.88
CA ARG A 7 -8.06 -10.95 7.42
C ARG A 7 -7.19 -10.39 6.28
N THR A 8 -7.62 -9.32 5.61
CA THR A 8 -6.80 -8.72 4.57
C THR A 8 -5.68 -7.97 5.25
N VAL A 9 -4.45 -8.35 4.92
CA VAL A 9 -3.25 -7.71 5.45
C VAL A 9 -2.82 -6.69 4.41
N GLY A 10 -3.06 -5.42 4.68
CA GLY A 10 -2.68 -4.32 3.79
C GLY A 10 -1.59 -3.44 4.37
N THR A 11 -1.14 -2.47 3.57
CA THR A 11 -0.20 -1.43 3.97
C THR A 11 -0.62 -0.77 5.27
N GLY A 12 0.31 -0.65 6.22
CA GLY A 12 0.06 -0.07 7.54
C GLY A 12 -0.42 -1.09 8.59
N THR A 13 -0.69 -2.34 8.21
CA THR A 13 -1.01 -3.40 9.18
C THR A 13 0.17 -3.64 10.10
N LYS A 14 -0.06 -3.55 11.42
CA LYS A 14 0.92 -3.87 12.44
C LYS A 14 0.87 -5.35 12.79
N ILE A 15 2.01 -6.02 12.72
CA ILE A 15 2.20 -7.41 13.12
C ILE A 15 3.05 -7.45 14.37
N THR A 16 2.48 -7.99 15.44
CA THR A 16 3.20 -8.26 16.69
C THR A 16 3.56 -9.73 16.74
N VAL A 17 4.85 -10.04 16.79
CA VAL A 17 5.35 -11.40 16.96
C VAL A 17 5.52 -11.66 18.46
N LYS A 18 4.96 -12.77 18.94
CA LYS A 18 5.09 -13.17 20.34
C LYS A 18 5.86 -14.48 20.45
N SER A 19 6.68 -14.60 21.48
CA SER A 19 7.29 -15.86 21.86
C SER A 19 6.22 -16.83 22.34
N THR A 20 6.30 -18.09 21.90
CA THR A 20 5.37 -19.15 22.31
C THR A 20 5.66 -19.69 23.70
N LEU A 21 6.81 -19.34 24.29
CA LEU A 21 7.24 -19.81 25.61
C LEU A 21 6.63 -18.99 26.74
N ASP A 22 6.49 -17.68 26.55
CA ASP A 22 6.15 -16.71 27.60
C ASP A 22 5.16 -15.62 27.14
N ASN A 23 4.67 -15.68 25.88
CA ASN A 23 3.80 -14.67 25.27
C ASN A 23 4.40 -13.24 25.23
N SER A 24 5.71 -13.08 25.47
CA SER A 24 6.36 -11.78 25.37
C SER A 24 6.42 -11.30 23.91
N VAL A 25 6.35 -9.99 23.69
CA VAL A 25 6.49 -9.41 22.35
C VAL A 25 7.96 -9.42 21.97
N ILE A 26 8.28 -10.16 20.92
CA ILE A 26 9.66 -10.31 20.41
C ILE A 26 9.93 -9.43 19.20
N GLY A 27 8.90 -8.88 18.57
CA GLY A 27 9.06 -7.96 17.46
C GLY A 27 7.76 -7.32 17.01
N GLU A 28 7.87 -6.13 16.45
CA GLU A 28 6.78 -5.43 15.79
C GLU A 28 7.19 -5.05 14.37
N TYR A 29 6.31 -5.34 13.42
CA TYR A 29 6.52 -5.07 12.00
C TYR A 29 5.32 -4.31 11.45
N VAL A 30 5.58 -3.47 10.45
CA VAL A 30 4.53 -2.81 9.67
C VAL A 30 4.60 -3.36 8.26
N ILE A 31 3.47 -3.84 7.77
CA ILE A 31 3.36 -4.30 6.39
C ILE A 31 3.37 -3.10 5.44
N LEU A 32 4.16 -3.22 4.39
CA LEU A 32 4.25 -2.26 3.30
C LEU A 32 4.05 -3.01 1.99
N ILE A 33 3.01 -2.65 1.25
CA ILE A 33 2.74 -3.18 -0.09
C ILE A 33 2.76 -1.99 -1.05
N TYR A 34 3.74 -1.95 -1.95
CA TYR A 34 3.82 -0.90 -2.97
C TYR A 34 2.57 -0.94 -3.86
N GLY A 35 1.90 0.20 -4.00
CA GLY A 35 0.66 0.36 -4.75
C GLY A 35 -0.63 0.15 -3.94
N ASP A 36 -0.58 -0.41 -2.73
CA ASP A 36 -1.71 -0.47 -1.80
C ASP A 36 -1.64 0.75 -0.87
N ILE A 37 -2.25 1.84 -1.30
CA ILE A 37 -2.14 3.16 -0.67
C ILE A 37 -3.25 3.34 0.37
N ASN A 38 -4.40 2.69 0.18
CA ASN A 38 -5.49 2.72 1.16
C ASN A 38 -5.29 1.71 2.30
N GLY A 39 -4.39 0.73 2.16
CA GLY A 39 -4.07 -0.26 3.17
C GLY A 39 -5.10 -1.41 3.25
N ASP A 40 -5.88 -1.64 2.21
CA ASP A 40 -6.89 -2.70 2.18
C ASP A 40 -6.35 -4.05 1.69
N GLY A 41 -5.08 -4.10 1.29
CA GLY A 41 -4.37 -5.29 0.82
C GLY A 41 -4.64 -5.63 -0.64
N MET A 42 -5.31 -4.75 -1.40
CA MET A 42 -5.55 -4.89 -2.83
C MET A 42 -4.96 -3.68 -3.57
N ILE A 43 -4.41 -3.91 -4.75
CA ILE A 43 -3.96 -2.83 -5.63
C ILE A 43 -5.09 -2.57 -6.64
N THR A 44 -5.78 -1.45 -6.49
CA THR A 44 -7.00 -1.14 -7.26
C THR A 44 -7.04 0.29 -7.78
N MET A 45 -8.07 0.63 -8.57
CA MET A 45 -8.32 2.01 -9.00
C MET A 45 -8.53 3.00 -7.85
N LEU A 46 -8.90 2.51 -6.66
CA LEU A 46 -9.06 3.37 -5.49
C LEU A 46 -7.70 3.94 -5.04
N ASP A 47 -6.64 3.13 -5.06
CA ASP A 47 -5.28 3.56 -4.74
C ASP A 47 -4.77 4.62 -5.72
N SER A 48 -5.02 4.41 -7.02
CA SER A 48 -4.70 5.39 -8.06
C SER A 48 -5.44 6.72 -7.87
N SER A 49 -6.71 6.66 -7.47
CA SER A 49 -7.52 7.85 -7.18
C SER A 49 -7.01 8.61 -5.95
N ILE A 50 -6.61 7.90 -4.89
CA ILE A 50 -6.01 8.47 -3.68
C ILE A 50 -4.67 9.13 -4.00
N LEU A 51 -3.84 8.49 -4.82
CA LEU A 51 -2.57 9.04 -5.30
C LEU A 51 -2.77 10.34 -6.09
N LEU A 52 -3.71 10.35 -7.02
CA LEU A 52 -4.06 11.56 -7.79
C LEU A 52 -4.57 12.68 -6.87
N SER A 53 -5.37 12.37 -5.86
CA SER A 53 -5.84 13.36 -4.88
C SER A 53 -4.66 13.99 -4.12
N TYR A 54 -3.68 13.18 -3.69
CA TYR A 54 -2.47 13.68 -3.03
C TYR A 54 -1.64 14.60 -3.94
N LEU A 55 -1.40 14.20 -5.20
CA LEU A 55 -0.64 15.01 -6.15
C LEU A 55 -1.34 16.34 -6.48
N ASN A 56 -2.68 16.33 -6.51
CA ASN A 56 -3.49 17.53 -6.69
C ASN A 56 -3.73 18.33 -5.39
N LYS A 57 -3.02 18.00 -4.30
CA LYS A 57 -3.12 18.64 -2.97
C LYS A 57 -4.51 18.54 -2.32
N GLY A 58 -5.34 17.60 -2.77
CA GLY A 58 -6.64 17.26 -2.17
C GLY A 58 -6.55 16.31 -0.98
N ALA A 59 -5.39 15.70 -0.73
CA ALA A 59 -5.14 14.82 0.40
C ALA A 59 -3.70 14.95 0.93
N THR A 60 -3.50 14.59 2.20
CA THR A 60 -2.16 14.44 2.80
C THR A 60 -1.90 12.96 3.09
N PHE A 61 -0.67 12.52 2.85
CA PHE A 61 -0.27 11.13 3.07
C PHE A 61 0.49 10.97 4.39
N THR A 62 0.16 9.88 5.10
CA THR A 62 1.01 9.36 6.18
C THR A 62 2.35 8.85 5.63
N ALA A 63 3.32 8.61 6.51
CA ALA A 63 4.64 8.11 6.09
C ALA A 63 4.55 6.77 5.34
N VAL A 64 3.71 5.84 5.83
CA VAL A 64 3.55 4.52 5.22
C VAL A 64 2.85 4.63 3.84
N GLN A 65 1.88 5.53 3.70
CA GLN A 65 1.23 5.79 2.41
C GLN A 65 2.19 6.41 1.39
N LYS A 66 3.09 7.30 1.81
CA LYS A 66 4.14 7.82 0.91
C LYS A 66 5.08 6.72 0.42
N LEU A 67 5.44 5.78 1.30
CA LEU A 67 6.24 4.62 0.91
C LEU A 67 5.49 3.73 -0.08
N ALA A 68 4.21 3.43 0.18
CA ALA A 68 3.40 2.61 -0.72
C ALA A 68 3.14 3.29 -2.07
N ALA A 69 3.02 4.61 -2.08
CA ALA A 69 2.78 5.41 -3.29
C ALA A 69 4.00 5.58 -4.20
N ASN A 70 5.22 5.47 -3.66
CA ASN A 70 6.48 5.54 -4.42
C ASN A 70 6.75 4.17 -5.08
N VAL A 71 5.98 3.82 -6.10
CA VAL A 71 6.00 2.49 -6.74
C VAL A 71 7.22 2.29 -7.63
N ASN A 72 7.83 3.38 -8.12
CA ASN A 72 9.05 3.29 -8.94
C ASN A 72 10.35 3.26 -8.11
N GLY A 73 10.27 3.53 -6.79
CA GLY A 73 11.39 3.48 -5.87
C GLY A 73 12.37 4.66 -5.97
N ASP A 74 12.05 5.74 -6.68
CA ASP A 74 12.97 6.86 -6.93
C ASP A 74 13.05 7.88 -5.77
N ARG A 75 12.25 7.64 -4.71
CA ARG A 75 12.11 8.45 -3.47
C ARG A 75 11.22 9.68 -3.62
N TYR A 76 10.63 9.90 -4.78
CA TYR A 76 9.64 10.94 -5.03
C TYR A 76 8.29 10.31 -5.34
N VAL A 77 7.22 10.91 -4.80
CA VAL A 77 5.86 10.51 -5.16
C VAL A 77 5.35 11.51 -6.18
N ASN A 78 5.19 11.08 -7.43
CA ASN A 78 4.81 11.95 -8.54
C ASN A 78 3.94 11.22 -9.60
N PHE A 79 3.69 11.85 -10.75
CA PHE A 79 2.83 11.28 -11.79
C PHE A 79 3.41 10.05 -12.50
N VAL A 80 4.72 9.79 -12.38
CA VAL A 80 5.36 8.54 -12.85
C VAL A 80 4.80 7.35 -12.07
N ASP A 81 4.62 7.50 -10.75
CA ASP A 81 4.04 6.48 -9.90
C ASP A 81 2.59 6.16 -10.29
N VAL A 82 1.79 7.18 -10.59
CA VAL A 82 0.41 7.01 -11.08
C VAL A 82 0.39 6.17 -12.35
N ARG A 83 1.29 6.44 -13.30
CA ARG A 83 1.37 5.68 -14.56
C ARG A 83 1.74 4.23 -14.29
N MET A 84 2.75 3.98 -13.46
CA MET A 84 3.17 2.61 -13.13
C MET A 84 2.08 1.84 -12.38
N LEU A 85 1.42 2.48 -11.41
CA LEU A 85 0.30 1.91 -10.67
C LEU A 85 -0.86 1.54 -11.61
N ASN A 86 -1.21 2.43 -12.55
CA ASN A 86 -2.23 2.16 -13.56
C ASN A 86 -1.85 1.01 -14.50
N ASN A 87 -0.57 0.88 -14.88
CA ASN A 87 -0.14 -0.25 -15.70
C ASN A 87 -0.38 -1.59 -14.99
N VAL A 88 -0.14 -1.66 -13.68
CA VAL A 88 -0.44 -2.85 -12.86
C VAL A 88 -1.94 -3.11 -12.81
N ILE A 89 -2.76 -2.09 -12.55
CA ILE A 89 -4.23 -2.19 -12.43
C ILE A 89 -4.86 -2.67 -13.75
N TYR A 90 -4.45 -2.07 -14.87
CA TYR A 90 -5.00 -2.37 -16.19
C TYR A 90 -4.29 -3.54 -16.90
N LYS A 91 -3.29 -4.16 -16.25
CA LYS A 91 -2.47 -5.23 -16.81
C LYS A 91 -1.81 -4.86 -18.14
N VAL A 92 -1.40 -3.61 -18.27
CA VAL A 92 -0.72 -3.11 -19.47
C VAL A 92 0.74 -3.52 -19.35
N SER A 93 1.17 -4.44 -20.22
CA SER A 93 2.59 -4.77 -20.37
C SER A 93 3.34 -3.53 -20.83
N VAL A 94 4.34 -3.10 -20.05
CA VAL A 94 5.33 -2.12 -20.51
C VAL A 94 6.25 -2.87 -21.46
N ILE A 95 6.09 -2.63 -22.77
CA ILE A 95 7.00 -3.07 -23.82
C ILE A 95 8.12 -2.04 -23.94
#